data_AF-A0A3D0U7W0-F1
#
_entry.id   AF-A0A3D0U7W0-F1
#
_cell.length_a   1.000
_cell.length_b   1.000
_cell.length_c   1.000
_cell.angle_alpha   90.00
_cell.angle_beta   90.00
_cell.angle_gamma   90.00
#
_symmetry.space_group_name_H-M   'P 1'
#
loop_
_entity.id
_entity.type
_entity.pdbx_description
1 polymer ?
#
loop_
_entity_poly.entity_id
_entity_poly.type
_entity_poly.pdbx_seq_one_letter_code
_entity_poly.pdbx_strand_id
1 'polypeptide(L)'
;MLIKARFDQPPAAVSIAGRFAGQQWQTRLQLRSDQQAAGVATLWARAKVASLQDDGVRQGNAAMHRDAIVALGLEHRLLTPYTSFVAVDKTPVRPQDAAVQQAQIANRMPAGSRQPAPAVGYPRTALGLHWHLVIGFLLLGLALLLWQRAEFGGQAHAELA
;
A
#
# COMPACT_ATOMS: atom_id res chain seq x y z
N MET A 1 -2.57 41.04 15.86
CA MET A 1 -3.81 40.35 15.45
C MET A 1 -4.01 40.55 13.96
N LEU A 2 -4.28 39.49 13.20
CA LEU A 2 -4.54 39.56 11.76
C LEU A 2 -5.95 39.00 11.51
N ILE A 3 -6.84 39.80 10.92
CA ILE A 3 -8.21 39.37 10.57
C ILE A 3 -8.23 39.01 9.09
N LYS A 4 -8.84 37.87 8.78
CA LYS A 4 -8.96 37.36 7.40
C LYS A 4 -10.42 37.02 7.16
N ALA A 5 -10.97 37.49 6.06
CA ALA A 5 -12.36 37.26 5.69
C ALA A 5 -12.46 36.99 4.18
N ARG A 6 -13.50 36.26 3.81
CA ARG A 6 -13.93 36.04 2.42
C ARG A 6 -15.30 36.70 2.27
N PHE A 7 -15.47 37.41 1.17
CA PHE A 7 -16.74 38.00 0.75
C PHE A 7 -17.12 37.40 -0.60
N ASP A 8 -18.42 37.22 -0.85
CA ASP A 8 -18.90 36.75 -2.16
C ASP A 8 -18.76 37.84 -3.22
N GLN A 9 -18.88 39.11 -2.81
CA GLN A 9 -18.61 40.29 -3.62
C GLN A 9 -17.64 41.21 -2.87
N PRO A 10 -16.62 41.78 -3.55
CA PRO A 10 -15.64 42.63 -2.88
C PRO A 10 -16.31 43.92 -2.38
N PRO A 11 -16.29 44.19 -1.05
CA PRO A 11 -16.86 45.43 -0.52
C PRO A 11 -15.99 46.63 -0.89
N ALA A 12 -16.62 47.78 -1.17
CA ALA A 12 -15.89 49.02 -1.47
C ALA A 12 -15.16 49.59 -0.23
N ALA A 13 -15.72 49.35 0.97
CA ALA A 13 -15.14 49.84 2.22
C ALA A 13 -15.42 48.89 3.37
N VAL A 14 -14.53 48.89 4.36
CA VAL A 14 -14.69 48.22 5.65
C VAL A 14 -14.59 49.25 6.77
N SER A 15 -15.51 49.20 7.72
CA SER A 15 -15.48 50.03 8.92
C SER A 15 -14.99 49.20 10.10
N ILE A 16 -13.96 49.69 10.78
CA ILE A 16 -13.42 49.08 12.00
C ILE A 16 -13.78 50.03 13.14
N ALA A 17 -14.46 49.50 14.15
CA ALA A 17 -14.84 50.25 15.35
C ALA A 17 -14.27 49.56 16.59
N GLY A 18 -13.99 50.34 17.62
CA GLY A 18 -13.48 49.86 18.89
C GLY A 18 -13.40 50.97 19.93
N ARG A 19 -12.73 50.68 21.04
CA ARG A 19 -12.50 51.66 22.10
C ARG A 19 -11.00 51.88 22.26
N PHE A 20 -10.56 53.13 22.20
CA PHE A 20 -9.16 53.49 22.40
C PHE A 20 -9.09 54.57 23.50
N ALA A 21 -8.30 54.31 24.55
CA ALA A 21 -8.17 55.21 25.70
C ALA A 21 -9.52 55.65 26.32
N GLY A 22 -10.52 54.76 26.34
CA GLY A 22 -11.87 55.05 26.87
C GLY A 22 -12.81 55.76 25.90
N GLN A 23 -12.33 56.27 24.77
CA GLN A 23 -13.15 56.91 23.73
C GLN A 23 -13.55 55.91 22.64
N GLN A 24 -14.73 56.12 22.04
CA GLN A 24 -15.15 55.38 20.86
C GLN A 24 -14.26 55.80 19.69
N TRP A 25 -13.70 54.81 18.99
CA TRP A 25 -12.86 55.00 17.84
C TRP A 25 -13.44 54.22 16.66
N GLN A 26 -13.49 54.86 15.50
CA GLN A 26 -13.94 54.23 14.27
C GLN A 26 -13.08 54.72 13.11
N THR A 27 -12.62 53.80 12.28
CA THR A 27 -11.94 54.11 11.02
C THR A 27 -12.61 53.39 9.86
N ARG A 28 -12.71 54.06 8.72
CA ARG A 28 -13.24 53.48 7.48
C ARG A 28 -12.09 53.32 6.50
N LEU A 29 -11.83 52.09 6.09
CA LEU A 29 -10.82 51.76 5.10
C LEU A 29 -11.51 51.52 3.76
N GLN A 30 -11.12 52.30 2.75
CA GLN A 30 -11.54 52.07 1.36
C GLN A 30 -10.69 50.93 0.79
N LEU A 31 -11.33 49.91 0.23
CA LEU A 31 -10.66 48.76 -0.35
C LEU A 31 -10.50 48.98 -1.85
N ARG A 32 -9.25 48.99 -2.32
CA ARG A 32 -8.95 48.97 -3.76
C ARG A 32 -8.72 47.51 -4.16
N SER A 33 -9.51 47.03 -5.10
CA SER A 33 -9.50 45.64 -5.57
C SER A 33 -8.63 45.43 -6.81
N ASP A 34 -7.66 46.32 -7.05
CA ASP A 34 -6.88 46.36 -8.29
C ASP A 34 -5.88 45.20 -8.43
N GLN A 35 -5.53 44.50 -7.33
CA GLN A 35 -4.61 43.37 -7.37
C GLN A 35 -5.12 42.14 -6.61
N GLN A 36 -5.36 41.07 -7.37
CA GLN A 36 -5.53 39.72 -6.81
C GLN A 36 -4.17 39.17 -6.39
N ALA A 37 -3.90 39.16 -5.09
CA ALA A 37 -2.67 38.57 -4.55
C ALA A 37 -2.81 37.03 -4.47
N ALA A 38 -1.95 36.33 -5.21
CA ALA A 38 -1.84 34.88 -5.14
C ALA A 38 -1.57 34.44 -3.68
N GLY A 39 -2.41 33.56 -3.14
CA GLY A 39 -2.25 32.99 -1.79
C GLY A 39 -3.06 33.65 -0.67
N VAL A 40 -3.72 34.79 -0.89
CA VAL A 40 -4.62 35.38 0.14
C VAL A 40 -5.80 34.44 0.43
N ALA A 41 -6.35 33.79 -0.59
CA ALA A 41 -7.39 32.78 -0.43
C ALA A 41 -6.92 31.60 0.44
N THR A 42 -5.69 31.11 0.21
CA THR A 42 -5.06 30.05 1.02
C THR A 42 -4.86 30.50 2.47
N LEU A 43 -4.45 31.76 2.70
CA LEU A 43 -4.30 32.30 4.06
C LEU A 43 -5.62 32.42 4.81
N TRP A 44 -6.69 32.83 4.13
CA TRP A 44 -8.04 32.84 4.67
C TRP A 44 -8.51 31.42 5.01
N ALA A 45 -8.37 30.49 4.07
CA ALA A 45 -8.83 29.11 4.23
C ALA A 45 -8.13 28.41 5.40
N ARG A 46 -6.81 28.59 5.57
CA ARG A 46 -6.08 28.08 6.75
C ARG A 46 -6.60 28.66 8.06
N ALA A 47 -6.95 29.95 8.09
CA ALA A 47 -7.51 30.57 9.29
C ALA A 47 -8.94 30.09 9.57
N LYS A 48 -9.75 29.86 8.52
CA LYS A 48 -11.08 29.30 8.67
C LYS A 48 -11.03 27.87 9.21
N VAL A 49 -10.12 27.03 8.72
CA VAL A 49 -9.88 25.69 9.25
C VAL A 49 -9.50 25.74 10.73
N ALA A 50 -8.53 26.57 11.12
CA ALA A 50 -8.15 26.73 12.53
C ALA A 50 -9.33 27.14 13.41
N SER A 51 -10.13 28.12 12.96
CA SER A 51 -11.33 28.56 13.69
C SER A 51 -12.37 27.44 13.87
N LEU A 52 -12.56 26.57 12.87
CA LEU A 52 -13.49 25.44 12.96
C LEU A 52 -12.96 24.37 13.92
N GLN A 53 -11.64 24.14 13.93
CA GLN A 53 -11.02 23.21 14.87
C GLN A 53 -11.16 23.71 16.32
N ASP A 54 -10.87 24.99 16.56
CA ASP A 54 -11.00 25.61 17.88
C ASP A 54 -12.45 25.59 18.39
N ASP A 55 -13.43 25.76 17.50
CA ASP A 55 -14.84 25.64 17.85
C ASP A 55 -15.20 24.19 18.23
N GLY A 56 -14.78 23.20 17.44
CA GLY A 56 -14.99 21.79 17.77
C GLY A 56 -14.39 21.38 19.12
N VAL A 57 -13.18 21.87 19.43
CA VAL A 57 -12.55 21.65 20.74
C VAL A 57 -13.36 22.28 21.87
N ARG A 58 -13.84 23.51 21.71
CA ARG A 58 -14.68 24.20 22.72
C ARG A 58 -16.00 23.50 22.97
N GLN A 59 -16.60 22.92 21.93
CA GLN A 59 -17.85 22.16 22.03
C GLN A 59 -17.63 20.71 22.51
N GLY A 60 -16.39 20.29 22.79
CA GLY A 60 -16.08 18.92 23.22
C GLY A 60 -16.18 17.88 22.10
N ASN A 61 -16.30 18.30 20.84
CA ASN A 61 -16.36 17.42 19.68
C ASN A 61 -15.44 17.94 18.57
N ALA A 62 -14.18 17.47 18.58
CA ALA A 62 -13.18 17.87 17.59
C ALA A 62 -13.57 17.50 16.14
N ALA A 63 -14.44 16.51 15.94
CA ALA A 63 -14.88 16.07 14.61
C ALA A 63 -16.14 16.81 14.12
N MET A 64 -16.73 17.72 14.91
CA MET A 64 -17.97 18.43 14.58
C MET A 64 -17.95 19.06 13.19
N HIS A 65 -16.82 19.66 12.81
CA HIS A 65 -16.67 20.38 11.52
C HIS A 65 -15.82 19.62 10.49
N ARG A 66 -15.70 18.30 10.64
CA ARG A 66 -14.82 17.46 9.79
C ARG A 66 -15.06 17.68 8.30
N ASP A 67 -16.31 17.59 7.85
CA ASP A 67 -16.64 17.65 6.42
C ASP A 67 -16.34 19.03 5.83
N ALA A 68 -16.60 20.10 6.59
CA ALA A 68 -16.25 21.47 6.20
C ALA A 68 -14.73 21.65 6.10
N ILE A 69 -13.96 21.08 7.04
CA ILE A 69 -12.49 21.14 7.03
C ILE A 69 -11.92 20.35 5.85
N VAL A 70 -12.50 19.18 5.52
CA VAL A 70 -12.11 18.38 4.35
C VAL A 70 -12.41 19.15 3.06
N ALA A 71 -13.60 19.73 2.93
CA ALA A 71 -13.99 20.51 1.76
C ALA A 71 -13.03 21.69 1.52
N LEU A 72 -12.73 22.48 2.56
CA LEU A 72 -11.74 23.57 2.49
C LEU A 72 -10.34 23.07 2.14
N GLY A 73 -9.94 21.91 2.68
CA GLY A 73 -8.66 21.27 2.40
C GLY A 73 -8.53 20.88 0.93
N LEU A 74 -9.57 20.29 0.35
CA LEU A 74 -9.60 19.90 -1.06
C LEU A 74 -9.66 21.12 -1.99
N GLU A 75 -10.56 22.07 -1.72
CA GLU A 75 -10.75 23.28 -2.54
C GLU A 75 -9.48 24.12 -2.63
N HIS A 76 -8.81 24.34 -1.50
CA HIS A 76 -7.63 25.21 -1.42
C HIS A 76 -6.29 24.46 -1.41
N ARG A 77 -6.29 23.14 -1.63
CA ARG A 77 -5.09 22.27 -1.57
C ARG A 77 -4.30 22.51 -0.28
N LEU A 78 -4.97 22.34 0.86
CA LEU A 78 -4.37 22.46 2.19
C LEU A 78 -4.21 21.09 2.83
N LEU A 79 -3.13 20.94 3.59
CA LEU A 79 -2.98 19.84 4.52
C LEU A 79 -3.77 20.15 5.80
N THR A 80 -4.68 19.27 6.18
CA THR A 80 -5.50 19.33 7.40
C THR A 80 -5.36 17.99 8.15
N PRO A 81 -5.83 17.86 9.41
CA PRO A 81 -5.80 16.55 10.08
C PRO A 81 -6.59 15.44 9.36
N TYR A 82 -7.42 15.81 8.39
CA TYR A 82 -8.29 14.91 7.64
C TYR A 82 -7.88 14.75 6.16
N THR A 83 -6.77 15.36 5.72
CA THR A 83 -6.31 15.32 4.32
C THR A 83 -4.81 15.10 4.25
N SER A 84 -4.34 14.41 3.21
CA SER A 84 -2.92 14.14 2.98
C SER A 84 -2.57 14.29 1.49
N PHE A 85 -1.35 14.71 1.20
CA PHE A 85 -0.81 14.67 -0.15
C PHE A 85 -0.14 13.32 -0.39
N VAL A 86 -0.66 12.58 -1.37
CA VAL A 86 -0.08 11.31 -1.80
C VAL A 86 0.56 11.52 -3.18
N ALA A 87 1.87 11.35 -3.25
CA ALA A 87 2.59 11.33 -4.52
C ALA A 87 2.42 9.94 -5.15
N VAL A 88 1.72 9.90 -6.29
CA VAL A 88 1.58 8.69 -7.10
C VAL A 88 2.55 8.81 -8.28
N ASP A 89 3.53 7.91 -8.35
CA ASP A 89 4.39 7.79 -9.53
C ASP A 89 3.55 7.31 -10.72
N LYS A 90 3.64 8.05 -11.82
CA LYS A 90 2.89 7.81 -13.05
C LYS A 90 3.67 6.99 -14.07
N THR A 91 4.87 6.53 -13.73
CA THR A 91 5.71 5.73 -14.63
C THR A 91 5.34 4.25 -14.49
N PRO A 92 4.55 3.66 -15.41
CA PRO A 92 4.27 2.24 -15.34
C PRO A 92 5.55 1.45 -15.61
N VAL A 93 5.95 0.60 -14.66
CA VAL A 93 7.10 -0.32 -14.82
C VAL A 93 6.89 -1.29 -15.99
N ARG A 94 5.63 -1.53 -16.39
CA ARG A 94 5.26 -2.36 -17.54
C ARG A 94 4.01 -1.76 -18.22
N PRO A 95 4.07 -1.45 -19.53
CA PRO A 95 2.88 -1.14 -20.32
C PRO A 95 1.87 -2.29 -20.25
N GLN A 96 0.57 -2.01 -20.16
CA GLN A 96 -0.45 -3.06 -19.96
C GLN A 96 -0.47 -4.10 -21.09
N ASP A 97 -0.09 -3.69 -22.30
CA ASP A 97 -0.06 -4.52 -23.51
C ASP A 97 1.21 -5.37 -23.66
N ALA A 98 2.19 -5.22 -22.75
CA ALA A 98 3.40 -6.02 -22.79
C ALA A 98 3.19 -7.38 -22.12
N ALA A 99 3.45 -8.45 -22.88
CA ALA A 99 3.42 -9.83 -22.39
C ALA A 99 4.31 -10.01 -21.17
N VAL A 100 3.82 -10.74 -20.16
CA VAL A 100 4.60 -11.04 -18.95
C VAL A 100 5.74 -11.98 -19.34
N GLN A 101 6.98 -11.48 -19.34
CA GLN A 101 8.16 -12.31 -19.53
C GLN A 101 8.50 -13.01 -18.20
N GLN A 102 8.29 -14.32 -18.16
CA GLN A 102 8.79 -15.16 -17.07
C GLN A 102 10.26 -15.48 -17.34
N ALA A 103 11.16 -14.81 -16.63
CA ALA A 103 12.58 -15.15 -16.62
C ALA A 103 12.91 -15.98 -15.37
N GLN A 104 13.57 -17.12 -15.56
CA GLN A 104 14.18 -17.87 -14.46
C GLN A 104 15.38 -17.08 -13.96
N ILE A 105 15.26 -16.44 -12.79
CA ILE A 105 16.35 -15.68 -12.19
C ILE A 105 17.30 -16.69 -11.54
N ALA A 106 18.58 -16.65 -11.93
CA ALA A 106 19.60 -17.50 -11.32
C ALA A 106 19.74 -17.18 -9.82
N ASN A 107 19.66 -18.22 -8.98
CA ASN A 107 19.84 -18.10 -7.54
C ASN A 107 21.33 -17.83 -7.24
N ARG A 108 21.72 -16.56 -7.20
CA ARG A 108 23.11 -16.15 -6.91
C ARG A 108 23.42 -16.40 -5.44
N MET A 109 24.61 -16.93 -5.17
CA MET A 109 25.09 -17.13 -3.81
C MET A 109 25.57 -15.83 -3.17
N PRO A 110 25.45 -15.69 -1.84
CA PRO A 110 26.10 -14.62 -1.09
C PRO A 110 27.62 -14.63 -1.30
N ALA A 111 28.23 -13.44 -1.34
CA ALA A 111 29.67 -13.30 -1.48
C ALA A 111 30.42 -14.05 -0.36
N GLY A 112 31.40 -14.88 -0.73
CA GLY A 112 32.20 -15.67 0.22
C GLY A 112 31.73 -17.11 0.45
N SER A 113 30.65 -17.55 -0.21
CA SER A 113 30.23 -18.96 -0.18
C SER A 113 31.30 -19.86 -0.82
N ARG A 114 31.82 -20.83 -0.06
CA ARG A 114 32.77 -21.85 -0.57
C ARG A 114 32.08 -23.13 -1.09
N GLN A 115 30.78 -23.25 -0.87
CA GLN A 115 29.99 -24.34 -1.41
C GLN A 115 29.56 -23.99 -2.84
N PRO A 116 29.64 -24.92 -3.81
CA PRO A 116 29.06 -24.70 -5.13
C PRO A 116 27.57 -24.35 -4.98
N ALA A 117 27.13 -23.32 -5.70
CA ALA A 117 25.71 -22.99 -5.76
C ALA A 117 24.93 -24.25 -6.18
N PRO A 118 23.86 -24.67 -5.46
CA PRO A 118 22.99 -25.72 -5.95
C PRO A 118 22.53 -25.30 -7.34
N ALA A 119 22.99 -26.02 -8.37
CA ALA A 119 22.66 -25.73 -9.76
C ALA A 119 21.15 -25.89 -10.04
N VAL A 120 20.40 -26.43 -9.08
CA VAL A 120 19.00 -26.77 -9.21
C VAL A 120 18.30 -26.43 -7.90
N GLY A 121 17.40 -25.44 -7.93
CA GLY A 121 16.33 -25.38 -6.95
C GLY A 121 15.40 -26.55 -7.23
N TYR A 122 15.57 -27.67 -6.53
CA TYR A 122 14.84 -28.88 -6.89
C TYR A 122 13.32 -28.68 -6.74
N PRO A 123 12.53 -28.87 -7.82
CA PRO A 123 11.08 -28.90 -7.73
C PRO A 123 10.58 -30.14 -6.98
N ARG A 124 9.34 -30.06 -6.48
CA ARG A 124 8.67 -30.92 -5.48
C ARG A 124 8.44 -32.40 -5.83
N THR A 125 9.19 -33.01 -6.75
CA THR A 125 9.03 -34.42 -7.15
C THR A 125 10.33 -35.23 -7.15
N ALA A 126 11.41 -34.71 -6.57
CA ALA A 126 12.68 -35.44 -6.40
C ALA A 126 12.60 -36.49 -5.27
N LEU A 127 11.61 -37.38 -5.32
CA LEU A 127 11.75 -38.69 -4.68
C LEU A 127 12.47 -39.54 -5.73
N GLY A 128 13.77 -39.79 -5.57
CA GLY A 128 14.63 -40.57 -6.48
C GLY A 128 14.24 -42.05 -6.57
N LEU A 129 12.95 -42.30 -6.81
CA LEU A 129 12.26 -43.56 -6.64
C LEU A 129 12.37 -44.45 -7.89
N HIS A 130 12.80 -43.91 -9.02
CA HIS A 130 12.89 -44.65 -10.28
C HIS A 130 13.79 -45.88 -10.17
N TRP A 131 15.00 -45.75 -9.59
CA TRP A 131 15.90 -46.89 -9.42
C TRP A 131 15.41 -47.88 -8.37
N HIS A 132 14.80 -47.39 -7.30
CA HIS A 132 14.24 -48.22 -6.24
C HIS A 132 13.05 -49.06 -6.72
N LEU A 133 12.20 -48.51 -7.60
CA LEU A 133 11.10 -49.26 -8.23
C LEU A 133 11.61 -50.37 -9.15
N VAL A 134 12.64 -50.10 -9.97
CA VAL A 134 13.25 -51.11 -10.84
C VAL A 134 13.83 -52.26 -10.03
N ILE A 135 14.56 -51.94 -8.95
CA ILE A 135 15.11 -52.95 -8.03
C ILE A 135 13.98 -53.75 -7.36
N GLY A 136 12.91 -53.07 -6.93
CA GLY A 136 11.74 -53.70 -6.33
C GLY A 136 11.07 -54.72 -7.26
N PHE A 137 10.84 -54.35 -8.52
CA PHE A 137 10.26 -55.27 -9.52
C PHE A 137 11.19 -56.45 -9.84
N LEU A 138 12.51 -56.23 -9.88
CA LEU A 138 13.49 -57.31 -10.09
C LEU A 138 13.46 -58.34 -8.95
N LEU A 139 13.43 -57.87 -7.70
CA LEU A 139 13.35 -58.74 -6.52
C LEU A 139 12.02 -59.49 -6.46
N LEU A 140 10.90 -58.83 -6.79
CA LEU A 140 9.59 -59.46 -6.84
C LEU A 140 9.56 -60.60 -7.89
N GLY A 141 10.12 -60.35 -9.08
CA GLY A 141 10.20 -61.36 -10.14
C GLY A 141 11.06 -62.56 -9.76
N LEU A 142 12.19 -62.34 -9.09
CA LEU A 142 13.05 -63.42 -8.58
C LEU A 142 12.30 -64.27 -7.54
N ALA A 143 11.56 -63.64 -6.61
CA ALA A 143 10.78 -64.34 -5.60
C ALA A 143 9.68 -65.21 -6.22
N LEU A 144 8.97 -64.70 -7.23
CA LEU A 144 7.95 -65.46 -7.98
C LEU A 144 8.55 -66.68 -8.70
N LEU A 145 9.73 -66.53 -9.33
CA LEU A 145 10.43 -67.66 -9.98
C LEU A 145 10.83 -68.74 -8.97
N LEU A 146 11.35 -68.34 -7.81
CA LEU A 146 11.72 -69.29 -6.75
C LEU A 146 10.48 -69.98 -6.17
N TRP A 147 9.37 -69.25 -6.00
CA TRP A 147 8.12 -69.81 -5.51
C TRP A 147 7.53 -70.84 -6.50
N GLN A 148 7.47 -70.51 -7.79
CA GLN A 148 7.03 -71.47 -8.81
C GLN A 148 7.89 -72.74 -8.81
N ARG A 149 9.22 -72.60 -8.69
CA ARG A 149 10.11 -73.77 -8.62
C ARG A 149 9.91 -74.61 -7.36
N ALA A 150 9.55 -74.00 -6.23
CA ALA A 150 9.27 -74.71 -4.99
C ALA A 150 7.95 -75.48 -5.04
N GLU A 151 6.89 -74.90 -5.61
CA GLU A 151 5.58 -75.57 -5.71
C GLU A 151 5.59 -76.75 -6.70
N PHE A 152 6.25 -76.60 -7.85
CA PHE A 152 6.38 -77.70 -8.81
C PHE A 152 7.41 -78.76 -8.39
N GLY A 153 8.38 -78.41 -7.54
CA GLY A 153 9.33 -79.37 -6.96
C GLY A 153 8.75 -80.21 -5.81
N GLY A 154 7.78 -79.68 -5.06
CA GLY A 154 7.14 -80.36 -3.93
C GLY A 154 6.18 -81.50 -4.33
N GLN A 155 5.59 -81.45 -5.52
CA GLN A 155 4.67 -82.50 -5.98
C GLN A 155 5.38 -83.78 -6.46
N ALA A 156 6.67 -83.71 -6.80
CA ALA A 156 7.43 -84.90 -7.23
C ALA A 156 7.80 -85.86 -6.09
N HIS A 157 7.76 -85.39 -4.83
CA HIS A 157 8.06 -86.23 -3.65
C HIS A 157 6.82 -86.74 -2.91
N ALA A 158 5.61 -86.33 -3.31
CA ALA A 158 4.35 -86.71 -2.65
C ALA A 158 3.67 -87.96 -3.25
N GLU A 159 4.17 -88.52 -4.37
CA GLU A 159 3.66 -89.78 -4.96
C GLU A 159 4.44 -91.05 -4.55
N LEU A 160 5.33 -90.97 -3.56
CA LEU A 160 6.05 -92.13 -3.00
C LEU A 160 5.89 -92.26 -1.47
N ALA A 161 4.67 -92.08 -0.97
CA ALA A 161 4.26 -92.49 0.37
C ALA A 161 2.96 -93.31 0.29
#